data_AF-A0A9E1XCQ0-F1
#
_entry.id   AF-A0A9E1XCQ0-F1
#
_cell.length_a   1.000
_cell.length_b   1.000
_cell.length_c   1.000
_cell.angle_alpha   90.00
_cell.angle_beta   90.00
_cell.angle_gamma   90.00
#
_symmetry.space_group_name_H-M   'P 1'
#
loop_
_entity.id
_entity.type
_entity.pdbx_description
1 polymer ?
#
loop_
_entity_poly.entity_id
_entity_poly.type
_entity_poly.pdbx_seq_one_letter_code
_entity_poly.pdbx_strand_id
1 'polypeptide(L)'
;MRIKPIVSSDTVSEKFFEKGYLDAIPILSQDEAQGIWEEVSGSLELDGPKRFKTHLLLPVLDDVIKNTGVIHVVCSVLGTEDILVWSSDWCIKKAQSSGFYSWHQDST
;
A
#
# COMPACT_ATOMS: atom_id res chain seq x y z
N MET A 1 -14.27 16.69 6.17
CA MET A 1 -14.14 17.30 4.83
C MET A 1 -14.50 16.22 3.82
N ARG A 2 -15.61 16.34 3.09
CA ARG A 2 -16.02 15.34 2.09
C ARG A 2 -15.12 15.50 0.86
N ILE A 3 -14.20 14.55 0.66
CA ILE A 3 -13.37 14.49 -0.53
C ILE A 3 -14.29 14.04 -1.68
N LYS A 4 -14.38 14.83 -2.76
CA LYS A 4 -15.14 14.44 -3.95
C LYS A 4 -14.47 13.23 -4.62
N PRO A 5 -15.24 12.29 -5.21
CA PRO A 5 -14.67 11.11 -5.85
C PRO A 5 -13.83 11.52 -7.06
N ILE A 6 -12.62 11.00 -7.14
CA ILE A 6 -11.84 11.00 -8.38
C ILE A 6 -12.22 9.68 -9.05
N VAL A 7 -13.12 9.78 -10.03
CA VAL A 7 -13.75 8.68 -10.81
C VAL A 7 -14.98 8.05 -10.10
N SER A 8 -16.06 7.84 -10.86
CA SER A 8 -17.35 7.33 -10.39
C SER A 8 -17.21 6.01 -9.64
N SER A 9 -17.74 5.99 -8.42
CA SER A 9 -17.65 4.94 -7.39
C SER A 9 -18.03 3.53 -7.84
N ASP A 10 -18.83 3.39 -8.91
CA ASP A 10 -19.44 2.11 -9.25
C ASP A 10 -18.46 1.18 -9.99
N THR A 11 -17.50 1.74 -10.73
CA THR A 11 -16.61 0.95 -11.62
C THR A 11 -15.40 0.31 -10.94
N VAL A 12 -14.96 0.84 -9.79
CA VAL A 12 -13.77 0.33 -9.09
C VAL A 12 -14.14 -0.93 -8.31
N SER A 13 -15.20 -0.88 -7.52
CA SER A 13 -15.64 -2.00 -6.69
C SER A 13 -16.09 -3.19 -7.54
N GLU A 14 -16.84 -2.96 -8.62
CA GLU A 14 -17.24 -4.03 -9.56
C GLU A 14 -16.05 -4.80 -10.12
N LYS A 15 -15.02 -4.09 -10.63
CA LYS A 15 -13.80 -4.72 -11.16
C LYS A 15 -13.06 -5.52 -10.09
N PHE A 16 -13.00 -5.00 -8.86
CA PHE A 16 -12.38 -5.71 -7.76
C PHE A 16 -13.15 -6.99 -7.40
N PHE A 17 -14.47 -6.94 -7.28
CA PHE A 17 -15.29 -8.12 -6.94
C PHE A 17 -15.29 -9.17 -8.06
N GLU A 18 -15.15 -8.78 -9.32
CA GLU A 18 -15.02 -9.72 -10.44
C GLU A 18 -13.63 -10.40 -10.48
N LYS A 19 -12.55 -9.63 -10.29
CA LYS A 19 -11.17 -10.10 -10.52
C LYS A 19 -10.40 -10.50 -9.26
N GLY A 20 -10.84 -10.04 -8.09
CA GLY A 20 -10.10 -10.13 -6.83
C GLY A 20 -8.93 -9.13 -6.69
N TYR A 21 -8.72 -8.23 -7.66
CA TYR A 21 -7.68 -7.20 -7.63
C TYR A 21 -8.01 -6.02 -8.54
N LEU A 22 -7.30 -4.90 -8.36
CA LEU A 22 -7.27 -3.76 -9.27
C LEU A 22 -5.86 -3.64 -9.87
N ASP A 23 -5.77 -3.27 -11.15
CA ASP A 23 -4.50 -3.01 -11.84
C ASP A 23 -3.76 -1.80 -11.24
N ALA A 24 -2.52 -1.57 -11.69
CA ALA A 24 -1.65 -0.51 -11.18
C ALA A 24 -2.31 0.88 -11.12
N ILE A 25 -2.59 1.35 -9.90
CA ILE A 25 -3.16 2.68 -9.62
C ILE A 25 -2.00 3.63 -9.29
N PRO A 26 -1.79 4.72 -10.06
CA PRO A 26 -0.69 5.64 -9.83
C PRO A 26 -0.98 6.55 -8.63
N ILE A 27 -0.61 6.09 -7.44
CA ILE A 27 -0.76 6.84 -6.18
C ILE A 27 0.41 7.80 -5.96
N LEU A 28 1.62 7.34 -6.25
CA LEU A 28 2.86 8.08 -6.09
C LEU A 28 3.52 8.25 -7.46
N SER A 29 4.13 9.41 -7.69
CA SER A 29 5.10 9.59 -8.76
C SER A 29 6.37 8.78 -8.49
N GLN A 30 7.17 8.58 -9.53
CA GLN A 30 8.45 7.90 -9.41
C GLN A 30 9.41 8.62 -8.46
N ASP A 31 9.44 9.96 -8.50
CA ASP A 31 10.31 10.78 -7.64
C ASP A 31 9.89 10.71 -6.17
N GLU A 32 8.58 10.76 -5.89
CA GLU A 32 8.06 10.56 -4.52
C GLU A 32 8.42 9.17 -3.99
N ALA A 33 8.20 8.13 -4.79
CA ALA A 33 8.52 6.76 -4.40
C ALA A 33 10.03 6.57 -4.15
N GLN A 34 10.88 7.19 -4.98
CA GLN A 34 12.33 7.16 -4.81
C GLN A 34 12.76 7.87 -3.52
N GLY A 35 12.22 9.06 -3.24
CA GLY A 35 12.54 9.80 -2.01
C GLY A 35 12.14 9.04 -0.75
N ILE A 36 10.95 8.43 -0.74
CA ILE A 36 10.51 7.56 0.36
C ILE A 36 11.49 6.39 0.54
N TRP A 37 11.89 5.75 -0.55
CA TRP A 37 12.81 4.62 -0.48
C TRP A 37 14.19 5.00 0.07
N GLU A 38 14.74 6.15 -0.34
CA GLU A 38 16.02 6.67 0.17
C GLU A 38 15.96 6.91 1.68
N GLU A 39 14.89 7.55 2.17
CA GLU A 39 14.71 7.80 3.60
C GLU A 39 14.57 6.49 4.39
N VAL A 40 13.72 5.57 3.93
CA VAL A 40 13.48 4.30 4.61
C VAL A 40 14.74 3.44 4.63
N SER A 41 15.41 3.28 3.49
CA SER A 41 16.61 2.43 3.37
C SER A 41 17.83 3.00 4.10
N GLY A 42 17.88 4.32 4.30
CA GLY A 42 18.89 4.98 5.13
C GLY A 42 18.59 4.94 6.63
N SER A 43 17.34 4.73 7.03
CA SER A 43 16.90 4.89 8.42
C SER A 43 16.49 3.61 9.13
N LEU A 44 16.09 2.56 8.40
CA LEU A 44 15.52 1.34 8.97
C LEU A 44 16.22 0.07 8.47
N GLU A 45 16.31 -0.92 9.36
CA GLU A 45 16.60 -2.30 8.98
C GLU A 45 15.29 -3.01 8.59
N LEU A 46 15.21 -3.52 7.36
CA LEU A 46 13.97 -4.04 6.77
C LEU A 46 13.97 -5.58 6.64
N ASP A 47 14.64 -6.29 7.53
CA ASP A 47 14.75 -7.74 7.53
C ASP A 47 13.99 -8.39 8.70
N GLY A 48 13.63 -9.65 8.51
CA GLY A 48 12.92 -10.44 9.52
C GLY A 48 11.68 -9.70 10.08
N PRO A 49 11.51 -9.66 11.42
CA PRO A 49 10.40 -8.94 12.05
C PRO A 49 10.44 -7.41 11.91
N LYS A 50 11.59 -6.80 11.60
CA LYS A 50 11.74 -5.33 11.55
C LYS A 50 11.10 -4.70 10.30
N ARG A 51 10.79 -5.54 9.31
CA ARG A 51 10.09 -5.13 8.08
C ARG A 51 8.62 -4.79 8.28
N PHE A 52 8.04 -5.09 9.44
CA PHE A 52 6.62 -4.95 9.72
C PHE A 52 6.29 -3.63 10.43
N LYS A 53 5.12 -3.08 10.13
CA LYS A 53 4.49 -1.91 10.79
C LYS A 53 5.38 -0.67 10.85
N THR A 54 6.25 -0.51 9.85
CA THR A 54 7.17 0.63 9.73
C THR A 54 6.46 1.97 9.54
N HIS A 55 5.18 1.98 9.12
CA HIS A 55 4.32 3.17 9.17
C HIS A 55 4.17 3.79 10.56
N LEU A 56 4.48 3.04 11.63
CA LEU A 56 4.51 3.55 13.00
C LEU A 56 5.87 4.17 13.39
N LEU A 57 6.89 4.03 12.54
CA LEU A 57 8.27 4.38 12.86
C LEU A 57 8.75 5.64 12.13
N LEU A 58 8.25 5.93 10.93
CA LEU A 58 8.66 7.09 10.14
C LEU A 58 7.44 7.92 9.69
N PRO A 59 7.46 9.26 9.86
CA PRO A 59 6.38 10.14 9.39
C PRO A 59 6.09 10.00 7.91
N VAL A 60 7.12 9.84 7.07
CA VAL A 60 6.94 9.68 5.63
C VAL A 60 6.08 8.46 5.27
N LEU A 61 6.11 7.40 6.09
CA LEU A 61 5.30 6.20 5.88
C LEU A 61 3.89 6.34 6.44
N ASP A 62 3.71 7.13 7.51
CA ASP A 62 2.38 7.54 8.00
C ASP A 62 1.64 8.38 6.95
N ASP A 63 2.35 9.28 6.26
CA ASP A 63 1.80 10.08 5.16
C ASP A 63 1.38 9.20 3.97
N VAL A 64 2.17 8.17 3.63
CA VAL A 64 1.83 7.21 2.55
C VAL A 64 0.54 6.47 2.85
N ILE A 65 0.37 5.93 4.07
CA ILE A 65 -0.86 5.19 4.41
C ILE A 65 -2.09 6.11 4.51
N LYS A 66 -1.88 7.42 4.74
CA LYS A 66 -2.92 8.45 4.77
C LYS A 66 -3.16 9.13 3.44
N ASN A 67 -2.43 8.74 2.38
CA ASN A 67 -2.59 9.30 1.05
C ASN A 67 -4.06 9.17 0.60
N THR A 68 -4.65 10.28 0.15
CA THR A 68 -6.08 10.33 -0.18
C THR A 68 -6.46 9.38 -1.32
N GLY A 69 -5.54 9.10 -2.24
CA GLY A 69 -5.75 8.12 -3.30
C GLY A 69 -5.84 6.68 -2.76
N VAL A 70 -4.99 6.31 -1.81
CA VAL A 70 -5.04 5.01 -1.12
C VAL A 70 -6.36 4.86 -0.37
N ILE A 71 -6.68 5.84 0.50
CA ILE A 71 -7.91 5.83 1.30
C ILE A 71 -9.13 5.73 0.37
N HIS A 72 -9.17 6.53 -0.69
CA HIS A 72 -10.32 6.54 -1.59
C HIS A 72 -10.56 5.18 -2.27
N VAL A 73 -9.52 4.55 -2.79
CA VAL A 73 -9.63 3.23 -3.44
C VAL A 73 -10.09 2.18 -2.43
N VAL A 74 -9.45 2.11 -1.26
CA VAL A 74 -9.76 1.10 -0.24
C VAL A 74 -11.17 1.28 0.29
N CYS A 75 -11.58 2.49 0.65
CA CYS A 75 -12.94 2.79 1.11
C CYS A 75 -14.00 2.45 0.05
N SER A 76 -13.71 2.70 -1.24
CA SER A 76 -14.62 2.36 -2.33
C SER A 76 -14.83 0.85 -2.44
N VAL A 77 -13.76 0.06 -2.37
CA VAL A 77 -13.83 -1.41 -2.42
C VAL A 77 -14.54 -1.98 -1.20
N LEU A 78 -14.23 -1.49 0.00
CA LEU A 78 -14.80 -2.01 1.24
C LEU A 78 -16.21 -1.48 1.53
N GLY A 79 -16.67 -0.43 0.84
CA GLY A 79 -17.98 0.18 1.06
C GLY A 79 -18.12 0.86 2.42
N THR A 80 -17.01 1.36 2.99
CA THR A 80 -16.97 2.03 4.30
C THR A 80 -16.03 3.24 4.27
N GLU A 81 -16.32 4.25 5.07
CA GLU A 81 -15.40 5.37 5.34
C GLU A 81 -14.49 5.10 6.55
N ASP A 82 -14.85 4.11 7.37
CA ASP A 82 -14.15 3.74 8.58
C ASP A 82 -13.19 2.58 8.31
N ILE A 83 -11.91 2.91 8.11
CA ILE A 83 -10.83 1.94 7.85
C ILE A 83 -9.72 2.04 8.89
N LEU A 84 -9.09 0.89 9.20
CA LEU A 84 -7.94 0.79 10.08
C LEU A 84 -6.76 0.17 9.32
N VAL A 85 -5.63 0.88 9.30
CA VAL A 85 -4.36 0.31 8.86
C VAL A 85 -3.76 -0.44 10.04
N TRP A 86 -3.84 -1.78 10.00
CA TRP A 86 -3.42 -2.64 11.11
C TRP A 86 -2.04 -3.29 10.92
N SER A 87 -1.53 -3.31 9.67
CA SER A 87 -0.17 -3.76 9.32
C SER A 87 0.37 -3.04 8.09
N SER A 88 1.69 -3.09 7.93
CA SER A 88 2.41 -2.73 6.69
C SER A 88 3.68 -3.56 6.59
N ASP A 89 4.02 -4.04 5.40
CA ASP A 89 5.06 -5.05 5.24
C ASP A 89 5.95 -4.70 4.05
N TRP A 90 7.27 -4.73 4.24
CA TRP A 90 8.20 -4.62 3.11
C TRP A 90 8.45 -5.99 2.45
N CYS A 91 8.30 -6.04 1.13
CA CYS A 91 8.53 -7.23 0.30
C CYS A 91 9.75 -7.00 -0.62
N ILE A 92 10.95 -7.05 -0.03
CA ILE A 92 12.20 -6.70 -0.73
C ILE A 92 12.81 -7.92 -1.42
N LYS A 93 13.07 -7.80 -2.72
CA LYS A 93 13.90 -8.74 -3.48
C LYS A 93 15.25 -8.10 -3.79
N LYS A 94 16.32 -8.63 -3.21
CA LYS A 94 17.69 -8.17 -3.48
C LYS A 94 18.10 -8.60 -4.89
N ALA A 95 18.99 -7.83 -5.52
CA ALA A 95 19.56 -8.22 -6.80
C ALA A 95 20.14 -9.64 -6.70
N GLN A 96 19.84 -10.47 -7.70
CA GLN A 96 20.30 -11.87 -7.80
C GLN A 96 19.84 -12.79 -6.66
N SER A 97 18.86 -12.40 -5.83
CA SER A 97 18.29 -13.29 -4.83
C SER A 97 17.51 -14.42 -5.51
N SER A 98 17.69 -15.66 -5.05
CA SER A 98 16.89 -16.82 -5.50
C SER A 98 15.50 -16.90 -4.86
N GLY A 99 15.21 -16.04 -3.88
CA GLY A 99 13.93 -16.00 -3.18
C GLY A 99 12.78 -15.55 -4.07
N PHE A 100 11.65 -16.23 -3.96
CA PHE A 100 10.41 -15.88 -4.65
C PHE A 100 9.21 -16.08 -3.71
N TYR A 101 8.13 -15.37 -4.00
CA TYR A 101 6.83 -15.65 -3.41
C TYR A 101 6.18 -16.72 -4.27
N SER A 102 6.01 -17.93 -3.72
CA SER A 102 5.30 -19.01 -4.40
C SER A 102 3.82 -18.65 -4.57
N TRP A 103 3.08 -19.39 -5.38
CA TRP A 103 1.62 -19.26 -5.39
C TRP A 103 1.04 -19.70 -4.04
N HIS A 104 0.32 -18.81 -3.37
CA HIS A 104 -0.34 -19.08 -2.09
C HIS A 104 -1.50 -18.09 -1.86
N GLN A 105 -2.32 -18.37 -0.86
CA GLN A 105 -3.28 -17.43 -0.28
C GLN A 105 -2.90 -17.24 1.18
N ASP A 106 -2.69 -15.99 1.60
CA ASP A 106 -2.41 -15.68 2.99
C ASP A 106 -3.68 -15.83 3.84
N SER A 107 -3.48 -16.32 5.06
CA SER A 107 -4.49 -16.28 6.13
C SER A 107 -4.12 -15.14 7.08
N THR A 108 -5.12 -14.42 7.57
CA THR A 108 -4.98 -13.37 8.59
C THR A 108 -5.30 -13.89 9.98
#